data_AF-A0A444TZ86-F1
#
_entry.id   AF-A0A444TZ86-F1
#
_cell.length_a   1.000
_cell.length_b   1.000
_cell.length_c   1.000
_cell.angle_alpha   90.00
_cell.angle_beta   90.00
_cell.angle_gamma   90.00
#
_symmetry.space_group_name_H-M   'P 1'
#
loop_
_entity.id
_entity.type
_entity.pdbx_description
1 polymer ?
#
loop_
_entity_poly.entity_id
_entity_poly.type
_entity_poly.pdbx_seq_one_letter_code
_entity_poly.pdbx_strand_id
1 'polypeptide(L)'
;MMSNSYDAQVAALERRLGSEEPRKRNCEKLLKKKRQPGERLGAVAADVLFVAKEGFPDFPAVTQEELALQSFLRALTLENLQQHVQLTAPVSLEQALAQAKRVEAVQSRPP
;
A
#
# COMPACT_ATOMS: atom_id res chain seq x y z
N MET A 1 27.14 24.47 -31.80
CA MET A 1 26.24 23.33 -31.53
C MET A 1 26.54 22.76 -30.14
N MET A 2 25.87 23.27 -29.09
CA MET A 2 25.97 22.78 -27.70
C MET A 2 24.61 22.79 -26.98
N SER A 3 23.49 22.93 -27.71
CA SER A 3 22.15 23.05 -27.11
C SER A 3 21.58 21.71 -26.62
N ASN A 4 21.80 20.61 -27.36
CA ASN A 4 21.13 19.34 -27.09
C ASN A 4 21.48 18.70 -25.73
N SER A 5 22.66 19.00 -25.16
CA SER A 5 23.10 18.39 -23.89
C SER A 5 22.50 19.09 -22.67
N TYR A 6 22.31 20.40 -22.73
CA TYR A 6 21.76 21.17 -21.61
C TYR A 6 20.24 21.00 -21.53
N ASP A 7 19.55 21.11 -22.67
CA ASP A 7 18.09 20.93 -22.75
C ASP A 7 17.66 19.52 -22.33
N ALA A 8 18.45 18.49 -22.67
CA ALA A 8 18.22 17.13 -22.21
C ALA A 8 18.42 16.95 -20.69
N GLN A 9 19.38 17.67 -20.10
CA GLN A 9 19.61 17.64 -18.65
C GLN A 9 18.49 18.36 -17.90
N VAL A 10 18.03 19.50 -18.40
CA VAL A 10 16.89 20.25 -17.83
C VAL A 10 15.62 19.40 -17.89
N ALA A 11 15.31 18.81 -19.05
CA ALA A 11 14.13 17.95 -19.21
C ALA A 11 14.19 16.70 -18.31
N ALA A 12 15.38 16.12 -18.10
CA ALA A 12 15.56 14.99 -17.18
C ALA A 12 15.35 15.41 -15.71
N LEU A 13 15.83 16.59 -15.31
CA LEU A 13 15.63 17.13 -13.96
C LEU A 13 14.17 17.48 -13.70
N GLU A 14 13.50 18.13 -14.65
CA GLU A 14 12.07 18.47 -14.55
C GLU A 14 11.20 17.22 -14.43
N ARG A 15 11.47 16.18 -15.24
CA ARG A 15 10.80 14.89 -15.10
C ARG A 15 11.05 14.26 -13.74
N ARG A 16 12.29 14.29 -13.26
CA ARG A 16 12.64 13.70 -11.96
C ARG A 16 11.92 14.41 -10.83
N LEU A 17 12.04 15.74 -10.74
CA LEU A 17 11.40 16.56 -9.71
C LEU A 17 9.87 16.46 -9.76
N GLY A 18 9.28 16.48 -10.96
CA GLY A 18 7.83 16.29 -11.14
C GLY A 18 7.34 14.90 -10.72
N SER A 19 8.19 13.87 -10.80
CA SER A 19 7.87 12.51 -10.37
C SER A 19 8.17 12.23 -8.88
N GLU A 20 9.10 12.97 -8.25
CA GLU A 20 9.48 12.80 -6.85
C GLU A 20 8.37 13.22 -5.88
N GLU A 21 7.63 14.29 -6.18
CA GLU A 21 6.54 14.81 -5.33
C GLU A 21 5.34 13.82 -5.22
N PRO A 22 4.78 13.31 -6.33
CA PRO A 22 3.76 12.25 -6.28
C PRO A 22 4.25 11.00 -5.56
N ARG A 23 5.51 10.63 -5.76
CA ARG A 23 6.13 9.44 -5.16
C ARG A 23 6.22 9.55 -3.65
N LYS A 24 6.78 10.64 -3.13
CA LYS A 24 6.84 10.93 -1.69
C LYS A 24 5.45 10.94 -1.08
N ARG A 25 4.48 11.58 -1.75
CA ARG A 25 3.08 11.60 -1.32
C ARG A 25 2.48 10.21 -1.21
N ASN A 26 2.77 9.33 -2.15
CA ASN A 26 2.28 7.95 -2.12
C ASN A 26 2.96 7.13 -1.02
N CYS A 27 4.27 7.27 -0.83
CA CYS A 27 4.96 6.67 0.32
C CYS A 27 4.34 7.10 1.66
N GLU A 28 4.07 8.39 1.83
CA GLU A 28 3.41 8.90 3.04
C GLU A 28 1.98 8.38 3.20
N LYS A 29 1.20 8.32 2.11
CA LYS A 29 -0.15 7.73 2.14
C LYS A 29 -0.11 6.27 2.58
N LEU A 30 0.86 5.50 2.08
CA LEU A 30 1.05 4.11 2.46
C LEU A 30 1.36 3.99 3.96
N LEU A 31 2.24 4.87 4.46
CA LEU A 31 2.62 4.93 5.87
C LEU A 31 1.46 5.35 6.80
N LYS A 32 0.60 6.25 6.34
CA LYS A 32 -0.49 6.83 7.13
C LYS A 32 -1.84 6.10 6.93
N LYS A 33 -1.94 5.13 6.01
CA LYS A 33 -3.22 4.45 5.71
C LYS A 33 -3.73 3.75 6.97
N LYS A 34 -4.95 4.11 7.34
CA LYS A 34 -5.79 3.45 8.34
C LYS A 34 -7.14 3.15 7.69
N ARG A 35 -7.71 1.99 8.01
CA ARG A 35 -9.08 1.65 7.59
C ARG A 35 -10.05 2.60 8.30
N GLN A 36 -10.93 3.25 7.54
CA GLN A 36 -12.00 4.06 8.12
C GLN A 36 -13.16 3.15 8.58
N PRO A 37 -13.92 3.55 9.63
CA PRO A 37 -15.12 2.83 10.03
C PRO A 37 -16.08 2.65 8.84
N GLY A 38 -16.48 1.40 8.56
CA GLY A 38 -17.35 1.07 7.43
C GLY A 38 -16.65 0.93 6.06
N GLU A 39 -15.34 1.21 5.95
CA GLU A 39 -14.58 0.96 4.72
C GLU A 39 -14.47 -0.56 4.48
N ARG A 40 -14.73 -1.00 3.25
CA ARG A 40 -14.65 -2.42 2.90
C ARG A 40 -13.19 -2.89 2.88
N LEU A 41 -12.92 -4.05 3.47
CA LEU A 41 -11.57 -4.65 3.48
C LEU A 41 -10.94 -4.78 2.08
N GLY A 42 -11.75 -5.14 1.08
CA GLY A 42 -11.28 -5.22 -0.31
C GLY A 42 -10.86 -3.88 -0.90
N ALA A 43 -11.51 -2.78 -0.51
CA ALA A 43 -11.12 -1.44 -0.95
C ALA A 43 -9.78 -1.03 -0.33
N VAL A 44 -9.58 -1.30 0.97
CA VAL A 44 -8.30 -1.05 1.65
C VAL A 44 -7.17 -1.82 0.98
N ALA A 45 -7.37 -3.11 0.66
CA ALA A 45 -6.37 -3.95 0.01
C ALA A 45 -5.99 -3.43 -1.38
N ALA A 46 -6.98 -3.04 -2.20
CA ALA A 46 -6.75 -2.46 -3.51
C ALA A 46 -5.98 -1.13 -3.41
N ASP A 47 -6.38 -0.26 -2.48
CA ASP A 47 -5.73 1.03 -2.24
C ASP A 47 -4.26 0.89 -1.84
N VAL A 48 -3.94 0.03 -0.87
CA VAL A 48 -2.55 -0.12 -0.42
C VAL A 48 -1.67 -0.74 -1.50
N LEU A 49 -2.21 -1.64 -2.32
CA LEU A 49 -1.48 -2.21 -3.45
C LEU A 49 -1.21 -1.17 -4.53
N PHE A 50 -2.21 -0.35 -4.86
CA PHE A 50 -2.06 0.74 -5.81
C PHE A 50 -1.01 1.76 -5.34
N VAL A 51 -1.12 2.21 -4.08
CA VAL A 51 -0.20 3.20 -3.52
C VAL A 51 1.22 2.63 -3.37
N ALA A 52 1.39 1.34 -3.11
CA ALA A 52 2.71 0.71 -3.07
C ALA A 52 3.39 0.70 -4.45
N LYS A 53 2.64 0.37 -5.51
CA LYS A 53 3.14 0.41 -6.90
C LYS A 53 3.55 1.82 -7.31
N GLU A 54 2.70 2.80 -7.01
CA GLU A 54 2.93 4.20 -7.38
C GLU A 54 3.99 4.91 -6.50
N GLY A 55 4.16 4.49 -5.25
CA GLY A 55 5.20 5.00 -4.35
C GLY A 55 6.57 4.40 -4.61
N PHE A 56 6.61 3.15 -5.08
CA PHE A 56 7.84 2.39 -5.27
C PHE A 56 7.94 1.74 -6.66
N PRO A 57 7.79 2.50 -7.78
CA PRO A 57 7.78 1.94 -9.13
C PRO A 57 9.08 1.22 -9.51
N ASP A 58 10.21 1.64 -8.95
CA ASP A 58 11.53 1.03 -9.22
C ASP A 58 11.80 -0.24 -8.41
N PHE A 59 10.92 -0.61 -7.48
CA PHE A 59 11.07 -1.80 -6.66
C PHE A 59 10.50 -3.03 -7.38
N PRO A 60 11.04 -4.23 -7.15
CA PRO A 60 10.44 -5.46 -7.67
C PRO A 60 8.98 -5.61 -7.22
N ALA A 61 8.15 -6.22 -8.06
CA ALA A 61 6.72 -6.44 -7.76
C ALA A 61 6.52 -7.19 -6.43
N VAL A 62 7.39 -8.15 -6.10
CA VAL A 62 7.38 -8.88 -4.83
C VAL A 62 7.55 -7.92 -3.65
N THR A 63 8.51 -7.01 -3.71
CA THR A 63 8.73 -6.04 -2.63
C THR A 63 7.60 -5.02 -2.53
N GLN A 64 7.00 -4.60 -3.66
CA GLN A 64 5.80 -3.75 -3.65
C GLN A 64 4.62 -4.46 -2.96
N GLU A 65 4.46 -5.76 -3.20
CA GLU A 65 3.42 -6.57 -2.57
C GLU A 65 3.66 -6.75 -1.07
N GLU A 66 4.90 -6.99 -0.65
CA GLU A 66 5.28 -7.02 0.77
C GLU A 66 4.97 -5.69 1.48
N LEU A 67 5.30 -4.55 0.85
CA LEU A 67 4.99 -3.22 1.39
C LEU A 67 3.48 -2.99 1.50
N ALA A 68 2.70 -3.45 0.51
CA ALA A 68 1.25 -3.39 0.53
C ALA A 68 0.67 -4.27 1.65
N LEU A 69 1.19 -5.49 1.84
CA LEU A 69 0.81 -6.40 2.91
C LEU A 69 1.06 -5.78 4.29
N GLN A 70 2.26 -5.29 4.55
CA GLN A 70 2.60 -4.66 5.85
C GLN A 70 1.69 -3.47 6.14
N SER A 71 1.40 -2.67 5.10
CA SER A 71 0.53 -1.51 5.22
C SER A 71 -0.93 -1.90 5.43
N PHE A 72 -1.40 -2.97 4.78
CA PHE A 72 -2.71 -3.55 5.03
C PHE A 72 -2.84 -4.01 6.48
N LEU A 73 -1.88 -4.79 6.99
CA LEU A 73 -1.87 -5.28 8.36
C LEU A 73 -1.91 -4.15 9.39
N ARG A 74 -1.19 -3.05 9.16
CA ARG A 74 -1.23 -1.86 10.03
C ARG A 74 -2.55 -1.08 9.89
N ALA A 75 -3.17 -1.09 8.72
CA ALA A 75 -4.43 -0.39 8.47
C ALA A 75 -5.64 -1.09 9.12
N LEU A 76 -5.55 -2.39 9.43
CA LEU A 76 -6.54 -3.16 10.18
C LEU A 76 -6.53 -2.78 11.66
N THR A 77 -6.90 -1.54 11.99
CA THR A 77 -7.02 -1.04 13.38
C THR A 77 -8.25 -1.60 14.09
N LEU A 78 -8.22 -2.89 14.40
CA LEU A 78 -9.02 -3.58 15.41
C LEU A 78 -8.04 -4.48 16.15
N GLU A 79 -7.75 -4.22 17.42
CA GLU A 79 -6.75 -4.97 18.20
C GLU A 79 -6.96 -6.49 18.10
N ASN A 80 -8.22 -6.94 18.11
CA ASN A 80 -8.57 -8.34 17.93
C ASN A 80 -8.33 -8.87 16.50
N LEU A 81 -8.57 -8.05 15.47
CA LEU A 81 -8.45 -8.48 14.06
C LEU A 81 -6.98 -8.52 13.63
N GLN A 82 -6.19 -7.52 14.05
CA GLN A 82 -4.75 -7.47 13.81
C GLN A 82 -4.04 -8.65 14.47
N GLN A 83 -4.36 -8.97 15.73
CA GLN A 83 -3.77 -10.11 16.44
C GLN A 83 -4.07 -11.44 15.74
N HIS A 84 -5.32 -11.69 15.33
CA HIS A 84 -5.69 -12.94 14.65
C HIS A 84 -5.07 -13.08 13.25
N VAL A 85 -4.95 -11.98 12.51
CA VAL A 85 -4.31 -12.00 11.18
C VAL A 85 -2.79 -12.10 11.31
N GLN A 86 -2.17 -11.46 12.31
CA GLN A 86 -0.73 -11.63 12.56
C GLN A 86 -0.37 -13.04 13.02
N LEU A 87 -1.21 -13.67 13.86
CA LEU A 87 -1.02 -15.05 14.31
C LEU A 87 -1.03 -16.08 13.18
N THR A 88 -1.66 -15.75 12.04
CA THR A 88 -1.69 -16.61 10.86
C THR A 88 -0.51 -16.39 9.92
N ALA A 89 0.39 -15.44 10.22
CA ALA A 89 1.60 -15.13 9.45
C ALA A 89 1.39 -15.14 7.92
N PRO A 90 0.45 -14.32 7.39
CA PRO A 90 0.15 -14.30 5.97
C PRO A 90 1.39 -13.89 5.17
N VAL A 91 1.68 -14.62 4.10
CA VAL A 91 2.82 -14.35 3.21
C VAL A 91 2.42 -13.55 1.97
N SER A 92 1.14 -13.24 1.81
CA SER A 92 0.61 -12.44 0.71
C SER A 92 -0.56 -11.55 1.14
N LEU A 93 -0.78 -10.48 0.38
CA LEU A 93 -1.90 -9.57 0.59
C LEU A 93 -3.25 -10.28 0.43
N GLU A 94 -3.35 -11.22 -0.51
CA GLU A 94 -4.56 -12.01 -0.74
C GLU A 94 -4.92 -12.88 0.48
N GLN A 95 -3.94 -13.58 1.05
CA GLN A 95 -4.14 -14.38 2.25
C GLN A 95 -4.57 -13.51 3.43
N ALA A 96 -3.91 -12.36 3.64
CA ALA A 96 -4.29 -11.42 4.70
C ALA A 96 -5.72 -10.91 4.52
N LEU A 97 -6.13 -10.58 3.29
CA LEU A 97 -7.49 -10.14 2.97
C LEU A 97 -8.51 -11.25 3.23
N ALA A 98 -8.23 -12.48 2.77
CA ALA A 98 -9.11 -13.62 2.96
C ALA A 98 -9.31 -13.90 4.46
N GLN A 99 -8.24 -13.85 5.24
CA GLN A 99 -8.31 -14.05 6.68
C GLN A 99 -9.07 -12.93 7.39
N ALA A 100 -8.80 -11.67 7.04
CA ALA A 100 -9.52 -10.52 7.59
C ALA A 100 -11.04 -10.63 7.34
N LYS A 101 -11.45 -11.06 6.13
CA LYS A 101 -12.86 -11.31 5.80
C LYS A 101 -13.48 -12.41 6.65
N ARG A 102 -12.74 -13.52 6.90
CA ARG A 102 -13.24 -14.61 7.75
C ARG A 102 -13.46 -14.14 9.19
N VAL A 103 -12.51 -13.40 9.76
CA VAL A 103 -12.63 -12.90 11.13
C VAL A 103 -13.78 -11.90 11.24
N GLU A 104 -13.93 -11.00 10.28
CA GLU A 104 -15.06 -10.04 10.24
C GLU A 104 -16.41 -10.77 10.16
N ALA A 105 -16.52 -11.84 9.37
CA ALA A 105 -17.72 -12.66 9.29
C ALA A 105 -18.07 -13.33 10.64
N VAL A 106 -17.07 -13.85 11.36
CA VAL A 106 -17.27 -14.47 12.69
C VAL A 106 -17.71 -13.43 13.71
N GLN A 107 -17.13 -12.23 13.71
CA GLN A 107 -17.48 -11.16 14.66
C GLN A 107 -18.84 -10.51 14.37
N SER A 108 -19.28 -10.52 13.10
CA SER A 108 -20.59 -9.98 12.71
C SER A 108 -21.77 -10.90 13.05
N ARG A 109 -21.50 -12.14 13.47
CA ARG A 109 -22.54 -13.11 13.85
C ARG A 109 -23.01 -12.80 15.29
N PRO A 110 -24.30 -12.52 15.52
CA PRO A 110 -24.82 -12.37 16.87
C PRO A 110 -24.77 -13.71 17.63
N PRO A 111 -24.66 -13.69 18.98
CA PRO A 111 -24.65 -14.89 19.81
C PRO A 111 -25.91 -15.74 19.66
#